data_AF-A0A9P0KX58-F1
#
_entry.id   AF-A0A9P0KX58-F1
#
_cell.length_a   1.000
_cell.length_b   1.000
_cell.length_c   1.000
_cell.angle_alpha   90.00
_cell.angle_beta   90.00
_cell.angle_gamma   90.00
#
_symmetry.space_group_name_H-M   'P 1'
#
loop_
_entity.id
_entity.type
_entity.pdbx_description
1 polymer ?
#
loop_
_entity_poly.entity_id
_entity_poly.type
_entity_poly.pdbx_seq_one_letter_code
_entity_poly.pdbx_strand_id
1 'polypeptide(L)'
;MKPSKLQDHLRRRHPDKTEKDLKYFQTLKDKFQKRPTLDRMFASTSQRNDDGLRATYNISLLIAKSGKPHTIGEKLILPAVEESTLPDNAALLLAYVRFIVNQEIYEELPFARTLITDTKGESIFHILKDYFIEKAIPLSNVISVATDGAPAMVGRYRGFISYLKQNVSGVLAIHCVIHRKHLVAKNLSVRLHESLHLVIDAVNRIRSNALNTWLFAQLCEENDEHFHQLLLHTEVRWLSKGLCLTRFFALFETILEFLDTKDKILKENLMKRKTDIAYLTDLFTKFNMVNLQLQGDSSNLIKTKSILSAFFARVKLMKQNIGRGEFSQFPNLSQTSCQEDDVSTYVQHLNALCSDFESRFEDILTMVIPPWIINPYVQKRISAILAAKQHTRYLSRIMEYSEEIFNFLSIVIPSGKGVQRCYQSPNEKNKQTGSLAEEI
;
A
#
# COMPACT_ATOMS: atom_id res chain seq x y z
N MET A 1 -60.90 -14.57 -1.61
CA MET A 1 -61.56 -14.56 -2.94
C MET A 1 -62.92 -15.24 -2.81
N LYS A 2 -63.97 -14.78 -3.49
CA LYS A 2 -65.29 -15.46 -3.43
C LYS A 2 -65.19 -16.89 -4.02
N PRO A 3 -65.86 -17.92 -3.47
CA PRO A 3 -65.71 -19.32 -3.90
C PRO A 3 -65.96 -19.55 -5.40
N SER A 4 -66.97 -18.88 -5.96
CA SER A 4 -67.28 -18.94 -7.39
C SER A 4 -66.14 -18.43 -8.28
N LYS A 5 -65.45 -17.37 -7.85
CA LYS A 5 -64.30 -16.83 -8.58
C LYS A 5 -63.07 -17.73 -8.47
N LEU A 6 -62.91 -18.46 -7.37
CA LEU A 6 -61.82 -19.41 -7.17
C LEU A 6 -61.97 -20.64 -8.04
N GLN A 7 -63.18 -21.18 -8.14
CA GLN A 7 -63.47 -22.33 -8.98
C GLN A 7 -63.26 -22.01 -10.46
N ASP A 8 -63.67 -20.81 -10.88
CA ASP A 8 -63.50 -20.34 -12.26
C ASP A 8 -62.02 -20.05 -12.60
N HIS A 9 -61.25 -19.50 -11.65
CA HIS A 9 -59.80 -19.34 -11.78
C HIS A 9 -59.07 -20.69 -11.94
N LEU A 10 -59.43 -21.69 -11.12
CA LEU A 10 -58.84 -23.03 -11.21
C LEU A 10 -59.16 -23.66 -12.57
N ARG A 11 -60.40 -23.59 -13.06
CA ARG A 11 -60.78 -24.11 -14.38
C ARG A 11 -60.00 -23.47 -15.53
N ARG A 12 -59.77 -22.15 -15.49
CA ARG A 12 -59.13 -21.43 -16.60
C ARG A 12 -57.62 -21.46 -16.59
N ARG A 13 -56.99 -21.43 -15.40
CA ARG A 13 -55.53 -21.28 -15.27
C ARG A 13 -54.83 -22.56 -14.82
N HIS A 14 -55.52 -23.43 -14.08
CA HIS A 14 -54.97 -24.65 -13.50
C HIS A 14 -55.96 -25.83 -13.61
N PRO A 15 -56.35 -26.21 -14.84
CA PRO A 15 -57.40 -27.22 -15.06
C PRO A 15 -57.06 -28.58 -14.43
N ASP A 16 -55.77 -28.87 -14.27
CA ASP A 16 -55.22 -30.05 -13.59
C ASP A 16 -55.48 -30.08 -12.07
N LYS A 17 -55.91 -28.96 -11.48
CA LYS A 17 -56.12 -28.82 -10.02
C LYS A 17 -57.58 -28.62 -9.63
N THR A 18 -58.49 -28.64 -10.60
CA THR A 18 -59.91 -28.34 -10.40
C THR A 18 -60.63 -29.36 -9.52
N GLU A 19 -60.19 -30.62 -9.55
CA GLU A 19 -60.79 -31.75 -8.82
C GLU A 19 -60.00 -32.14 -7.55
N LYS A 20 -59.01 -31.36 -7.16
CA LYS A 20 -58.22 -31.65 -5.96
C LYS A 20 -58.97 -31.24 -4.69
N ASP A 21 -58.84 -32.05 -3.65
CA ASP A 21 -59.54 -31.85 -2.39
C ASP A 21 -58.88 -30.75 -1.53
N LEU A 22 -59.58 -30.31 -0.48
CA LEU A 22 -59.08 -29.27 0.43
C LEU A 22 -57.75 -29.68 1.07
N LYS A 23 -57.56 -30.97 1.34
CA LYS A 23 -56.36 -31.53 1.97
C LYS A 23 -55.12 -31.38 1.08
N TYR A 24 -55.28 -31.57 -0.24
CA TYR A 24 -54.23 -31.28 -1.22
C TYR A 24 -53.78 -29.81 -1.13
N PHE A 25 -54.71 -28.86 -1.09
CA PHE A 25 -54.37 -27.43 -1.02
C PHE A 25 -53.79 -27.01 0.33
N GLN A 26 -54.23 -27.64 1.44
CA GLN A 26 -53.61 -27.45 2.76
C GLN A 26 -52.16 -27.95 2.76
N THR A 27 -51.92 -29.13 2.18
CA THR A 27 -50.56 -29.69 2.05
C THR A 27 -49.68 -28.81 1.13
N LEU A 28 -50.25 -28.26 0.07
CA LEU A 28 -49.56 -27.34 -0.83
C LEU A 28 -49.21 -26.02 -0.13
N LYS A 29 -50.13 -25.49 0.68
CA LYS A 29 -49.91 -24.30 1.52
C LYS A 29 -48.81 -24.56 2.55
N ASP A 30 -48.83 -25.69 3.24
CA ASP A 30 -47.79 -26.06 4.20
C ASP A 30 -46.43 -26.24 3.53
N LYS A 31 -46.38 -26.86 2.34
CA LYS A 31 -45.15 -26.91 1.54
C LYS A 31 -44.68 -25.52 1.12
N PHE A 32 -45.58 -24.61 0.79
CA PHE A 32 -45.25 -23.23 0.42
C PHE A 32 -44.75 -22.42 1.62
N GLN A 33 -45.32 -22.62 2.81
CA GLN A 33 -44.88 -21.97 4.05
C GLN A 33 -43.59 -22.57 4.61
N LYS A 34 -43.31 -23.84 4.33
CA LYS A 34 -42.05 -24.53 4.68
C LYS A 34 -40.94 -24.34 3.64
N ARG A 35 -41.23 -23.75 2.47
CA ARG A 35 -40.19 -23.40 1.49
C ARG A 35 -39.25 -22.37 2.12
N PRO A 36 -37.93 -22.56 2.02
CA PRO A 36 -36.98 -21.55 2.46
C PRO A 36 -37.18 -20.30 1.59
N THR A 37 -37.62 -19.21 2.21
CA THR A 37 -37.57 -17.88 1.60
C THR A 37 -36.15 -17.32 1.72
N LEU A 38 -35.81 -16.37 0.86
CA LEU A 38 -34.49 -15.69 0.88
C LEU A 38 -34.15 -15.24 2.31
N ASP A 39 -35.08 -14.58 3.00
CA ASP A 39 -34.93 -14.13 4.39
C ASP A 39 -34.54 -15.24 5.38
N ARG A 40 -35.06 -16.45 5.16
CA ARG A 40 -34.84 -17.60 6.06
C ARG A 40 -33.53 -18.34 5.77
N MET A 41 -32.99 -18.22 4.55
CA MET A 41 -31.65 -18.70 4.20
C MET A 41 -30.54 -17.81 4.76
N PHE A 42 -30.81 -16.50 4.94
CA PHE A 42 -29.85 -15.58 5.56
C PHE A 42 -29.96 -15.55 7.08
N ALA A 43 -31.14 -15.81 7.66
CA ALA A 43 -31.32 -15.83 9.11
C ALA A 43 -30.48 -16.88 9.86
N SER A 44 -30.17 -18.02 9.24
CA SER A 44 -29.30 -19.05 9.84
C SER A 44 -27.80 -18.73 9.75
N THR A 45 -27.40 -17.84 8.84
CA THR A 45 -26.00 -17.43 8.65
C THR A 45 -25.65 -16.22 9.53
N SER A 46 -26.65 -15.48 10.01
CA SER A 46 -26.48 -14.26 10.80
C SER A 46 -26.12 -14.46 12.28
N GLN A 47 -25.90 -15.68 12.76
CA GLN A 47 -25.44 -15.90 14.15
C GLN A 47 -23.94 -15.69 14.35
N ARG A 48 -23.18 -15.39 13.29
CA ARG A 48 -21.86 -14.78 13.41
C ARG A 48 -21.83 -13.53 12.53
N ASN A 49 -22.37 -12.44 13.06
CA ASN A 49 -21.98 -11.11 12.62
C ASN A 49 -20.52 -10.91 12.99
N ASP A 50 -19.63 -11.43 12.14
CA ASP A 50 -18.20 -11.22 12.26
C ASP A 50 -17.88 -9.82 11.75
N ASP A 51 -17.06 -9.05 12.47
CA ASP A 51 -16.72 -7.67 12.13
C ASP A 51 -16.07 -7.57 10.73
N GLY A 52 -15.46 -8.67 10.26
CA GLY A 52 -14.95 -8.82 8.89
C GLY A 52 -16.04 -8.82 7.82
N LEU A 53 -17.24 -9.36 8.10
CA LEU A 53 -18.39 -9.32 7.18
C LEU A 53 -18.94 -7.89 7.07
N ARG A 54 -18.91 -7.14 8.18
CA ARG A 54 -19.30 -5.72 8.19
C ARG A 54 -18.29 -4.84 7.46
N ALA A 55 -16.99 -5.08 7.66
CA ALA A 55 -15.93 -4.38 6.95
C ALA A 55 -15.99 -4.65 5.43
N THR A 56 -16.12 -5.92 5.02
CA THR A 56 -16.24 -6.30 3.60
C THR A 56 -17.52 -5.77 2.96
N TYR A 57 -18.65 -5.75 3.69
CA TYR A 57 -19.89 -5.10 3.24
C TYR A 57 -19.71 -3.59 3.04
N ASN A 58 -19.08 -2.89 3.99
CA ASN A 58 -18.85 -1.44 3.89
C ASN A 58 -17.91 -1.10 2.73
N ILE A 59 -16.85 -1.88 2.54
CA ILE A 59 -15.93 -1.77 1.39
C ILE A 59 -16.72 -1.97 0.08
N SER A 60 -17.53 -3.02 0.00
CA SER A 60 -18.34 -3.33 -1.19
C SER A 60 -19.39 -2.27 -1.49
N LEU A 61 -20.02 -1.70 -0.46
CA LEU A 61 -21.01 -0.64 -0.56
C LEU A 61 -20.40 0.67 -1.08
N LEU A 62 -19.19 1.01 -0.64
CA LEU A 62 -18.44 2.17 -1.12
C LEU A 62 -18.00 2.00 -2.58
N ILE A 63 -17.60 0.79 -2.98
CA ILE A 63 -17.31 0.43 -4.37
C ILE A 63 -18.56 0.63 -5.25
N ALA A 64 -19.70 0.08 -4.82
CA ALA A 64 -20.97 0.21 -5.53
C ALA A 64 -21.43 1.68 -5.67
N LYS A 65 -21.31 2.50 -4.62
CA LYS A 65 -21.66 3.92 -4.65
C LYS A 65 -20.73 4.76 -5.54
N SER A 66 -19.50 4.32 -5.76
CA SER A 66 -18.51 5.05 -6.57
C SER A 66 -18.69 4.88 -8.08
N GLY A 67 -19.47 3.89 -8.54
CA GLY A 67 -19.78 3.66 -9.95
C GLY A 67 -18.57 3.30 -10.85
N LYS A 68 -17.45 2.85 -10.25
CA LYS A 68 -16.19 2.53 -10.94
C LYS A 68 -15.81 1.05 -10.77
N PRO A 69 -14.97 0.47 -11.66
CA PRO A 69 -14.55 -0.93 -11.58
C PRO A 69 -13.86 -1.27 -10.24
N HIS A 70 -13.96 -2.55 -9.85
CA HIS A 70 -13.51 -3.16 -8.58
C HIS A 70 -12.00 -3.00 -8.29
N THR A 71 -11.22 -2.53 -9.26
CA THR A 71 -9.80 -2.19 -9.16
C THR A 71 -9.52 -0.93 -8.31
N ILE A 72 -10.54 -0.20 -7.82
CA ILE A 72 -10.38 0.97 -6.93
C ILE A 72 -10.42 0.57 -5.44
N GLY A 73 -9.87 -0.58 -5.09
CA GLY A 73 -9.78 -1.02 -3.68
C GLY A 73 -9.21 0.07 -2.78
N GLU A 74 -8.17 0.78 -3.18
CA GLU A 74 -7.42 1.66 -2.26
C GLU A 74 -8.07 3.01 -1.97
N LYS A 75 -8.79 3.59 -2.95
CA LYS A 75 -9.49 4.88 -2.77
C LYS A 75 -10.68 4.77 -1.82
N LEU A 76 -11.14 3.53 -1.58
CA LEU A 76 -12.36 3.23 -0.82
C LEU A 76 -12.05 2.40 0.45
N ILE A 77 -11.06 1.51 0.41
CA ILE A 77 -10.65 0.67 1.56
C ILE A 77 -9.96 1.52 2.63
N LEU A 78 -9.10 2.49 2.28
CA LEU A 78 -8.40 3.29 3.30
C LEU A 78 -9.35 4.18 4.12
N PRO A 79 -10.28 4.94 3.50
CA PRO A 79 -11.36 5.59 4.24
C PRO A 79 -12.24 4.57 4.95
N ALA A 80 -12.62 3.45 4.32
CA ALA A 80 -13.46 2.44 4.97
C ALA A 80 -12.82 1.77 6.18
N VAL A 81 -11.50 1.63 6.23
CA VAL A 81 -10.73 1.08 7.36
C VAL A 81 -10.51 2.14 8.44
N GLU A 82 -10.41 3.43 8.08
CA GLU A 82 -10.41 4.56 9.03
C GLU A 82 -11.80 4.84 9.61
N GLU A 83 -12.87 4.69 8.83
CA GLU A 83 -14.28 4.87 9.25
C GLU A 83 -14.85 3.61 9.91
N SER A 84 -14.34 2.41 9.57
CA SER A 84 -14.63 1.22 10.34
C SER A 84 -13.91 1.35 11.66
N THR A 85 -14.67 1.66 12.70
CA THR A 85 -14.28 1.45 14.09
C THR A 85 -13.95 -0.03 14.29
N LEU A 86 -12.73 -0.43 13.91
CA LEU A 86 -12.18 -1.71 14.34
C LEU A 86 -12.21 -1.68 15.87
N PRO A 87 -12.86 -2.64 16.54
CA PRO A 87 -12.84 -2.71 17.99
C PRO A 87 -11.39 -2.76 18.48
N ASP A 88 -11.15 -2.13 19.64
CA ASP A 88 -9.87 -2.03 20.37
C ASP A 88 -8.72 -2.93 19.88
N ASN A 89 -7.66 -2.33 19.36
CA ASN A 89 -6.37 -2.97 19.02
C ASN A 89 -6.41 -4.15 18.03
N ALA A 90 -7.49 -4.35 17.27
CA ALA A 90 -7.56 -5.40 16.25
C ALA A 90 -6.50 -5.20 15.14
N ALA A 91 -5.79 -6.28 14.78
CA ALA A 91 -4.85 -6.28 13.66
C ALA A 91 -5.54 -6.84 12.41
N LEU A 92 -5.28 -6.25 11.23
CA LEU A 92 -5.83 -6.71 9.96
C LEU A 92 -4.75 -7.40 9.14
N LEU A 93 -5.09 -8.49 8.45
CA LEU A 93 -4.24 -9.14 7.47
C LEU A 93 -4.80 -8.86 6.08
N LEU A 94 -4.00 -8.23 5.22
CA LEU A 94 -4.30 -8.04 3.81
C LEU A 94 -3.42 -8.95 2.96
N ALA A 95 -4.03 -9.66 2.03
CA ALA A 95 -3.29 -10.40 1.01
C ALA A 95 -3.72 -9.92 -0.36
N TYR A 96 -2.73 -9.53 -1.17
CA TYR A 96 -2.87 -9.24 -2.59
C TYR A 96 -2.29 -10.41 -3.39
N VAL A 97 -2.97 -10.85 -4.43
CA VAL A 97 -2.44 -11.84 -5.38
C VAL A 97 -2.26 -11.15 -6.71
N ARG A 98 -1.09 -11.36 -7.30
CA ARG A 98 -0.80 -11.05 -8.69
C ARG A 98 -0.72 -12.35 -9.46
N PHE A 99 -1.30 -12.41 -10.64
CA PHE A 99 -1.30 -13.63 -11.45
C PHE A 99 -1.31 -13.29 -12.93
N ILE A 100 -0.90 -14.25 -13.76
CA ILE A 100 -0.82 -14.04 -15.21
C ILE A 100 -1.97 -14.77 -15.89
N VAL A 101 -2.77 -14.04 -16.67
CA VAL A 101 -3.80 -14.58 -17.57
C VAL A 101 -3.57 -13.98 -18.94
N ASN A 102 -3.53 -14.79 -19.99
CA ASN A 102 -3.34 -14.31 -21.37
C ASN A 102 -2.11 -13.39 -21.56
N GLN A 103 -1.01 -13.69 -20.87
CA GLN A 103 0.24 -12.87 -20.87
C GLN A 103 0.11 -11.49 -20.21
N GLU A 104 -1.03 -11.18 -19.59
CA GLU A 104 -1.25 -9.96 -18.82
C GLU A 104 -1.18 -10.26 -17.32
N ILE A 105 -0.65 -9.30 -16.56
CA ILE A 105 -0.58 -9.40 -15.10
C ILE A 105 -1.84 -8.77 -14.50
N TYR A 106 -2.57 -9.56 -13.72
CA TYR A 106 -3.71 -9.13 -12.93
C TYR A 106 -3.28 -9.00 -11.47
N GLU A 107 -3.85 -8.03 -10.76
CA GLU A 107 -3.70 -7.84 -9.32
C GLU A 107 -5.08 -7.80 -8.67
N GLU A 108 -5.29 -8.63 -7.65
CA GLU A 108 -6.52 -8.69 -6.90
C GLU A 108 -6.24 -8.71 -5.39
N LEU A 109 -7.20 -8.22 -4.60
CA LEU A 109 -7.22 -8.36 -3.15
C LEU A 109 -8.12 -9.54 -2.77
N PRO A 110 -7.61 -10.78 -2.73
CA PRO A 110 -8.41 -11.96 -2.42
C PRO A 110 -9.05 -11.94 -1.02
N PHE A 111 -8.39 -11.37 0.00
CA PHE A 111 -8.99 -11.22 1.31
C PHE A 111 -8.36 -10.15 2.21
N ALA A 112 -9.22 -9.62 3.08
CA ALA A 112 -8.90 -8.82 4.25
C ALA A 112 -9.51 -9.51 5.48
N ARG A 113 -8.69 -10.03 6.39
CA ARG A 113 -9.16 -10.78 7.57
C ARG A 113 -8.58 -10.20 8.85
N THR A 114 -9.42 -10.04 9.87
CA THR A 114 -8.96 -9.63 11.20
C THR A 114 -8.21 -10.77 11.87
N LEU A 115 -7.07 -10.46 12.48
CA LEU A 115 -6.31 -11.35 13.33
C LEU A 115 -6.93 -11.30 14.74
N ILE A 116 -7.63 -12.38 15.10
CA ILE A 116 -8.42 -12.45 16.34
C ILE A 116 -7.52 -12.75 17.56
N THR A 117 -6.50 -13.58 17.39
CA THR A 117 -5.74 -14.16 18.51
C THR A 117 -4.37 -13.51 18.71
N ASP A 118 -3.53 -13.51 17.67
CA ASP A 118 -2.20 -12.92 17.69
C ASP A 118 -1.69 -12.56 16.29
N THR A 119 -0.51 -11.96 16.23
CA THR A 119 0.21 -11.59 15.00
C THR A 119 1.39 -12.53 14.71
N LYS A 120 1.35 -13.77 15.20
CA LYS A 120 2.44 -14.74 14.99
C LYS A 120 2.40 -15.32 13.57
N GLY A 121 3.58 -15.67 13.06
CA GLY A 121 3.74 -16.24 11.71
C GLY A 121 2.91 -17.50 11.45
N GLU A 122 2.71 -18.32 12.49
CA GLU A 122 1.88 -19.52 12.42
C GLU A 122 0.40 -19.20 12.20
N SER A 123 -0.18 -18.30 13.00
CA SER A 123 -1.58 -17.86 12.89
C SER A 123 -1.86 -17.26 11.51
N ILE A 124 -0.93 -16.42 11.04
CA ILE A 124 -0.97 -15.83 9.70
C ILE A 124 -0.98 -16.92 8.62
N PHE A 125 -0.11 -17.92 8.75
CA PHE A 125 -0.01 -19.02 7.79
C PHE A 125 -1.30 -19.83 7.74
N HIS A 126 -1.89 -20.14 8.89
CA HIS A 126 -3.17 -20.86 8.95
C HIS A 126 -4.29 -20.07 8.29
N ILE A 127 -4.39 -18.75 8.53
CA ILE A 127 -5.41 -17.91 7.88
C ILE A 127 -5.28 -17.94 6.35
N LEU A 128 -4.05 -17.87 5.84
CA LEU A 128 -3.80 -17.99 4.40
C LEU A 128 -4.19 -19.38 3.88
N LYS A 129 -3.74 -20.44 4.57
CA LYS A 129 -4.01 -21.82 4.19
C LYS A 129 -5.51 -22.12 4.17
N ASP A 130 -6.23 -21.69 5.19
CA ASP A 130 -7.69 -21.87 5.30
C ASP A 130 -8.41 -21.14 4.18
N TYR A 131 -7.97 -19.92 3.82
CA TYR A 131 -8.50 -19.21 2.67
C TYR A 131 -8.29 -19.97 1.35
N PHE A 132 -7.08 -20.51 1.14
CA PHE A 132 -6.76 -21.28 -0.06
C PHE A 132 -7.59 -22.56 -0.14
N ILE A 133 -7.81 -23.25 0.99
CA ILE A 133 -8.70 -24.42 1.07
C ILE A 133 -10.15 -24.03 0.77
N GLU A 134 -10.66 -22.94 1.36
CA GLU A 134 -12.02 -22.44 1.12
C GLU A 134 -12.27 -22.13 -0.36
N LYS A 135 -11.27 -21.56 -1.06
CA LYS A 135 -11.34 -21.22 -2.48
C LYS A 135 -10.92 -22.37 -3.41
N ALA A 136 -10.61 -23.54 -2.87
CA ALA A 136 -10.09 -24.69 -3.61
C ALA A 136 -8.84 -24.34 -4.47
N ILE A 137 -7.98 -23.46 -3.97
CA ILE A 137 -6.72 -23.05 -4.62
C ILE A 137 -5.57 -23.87 -4.01
N PRO A 138 -4.83 -24.67 -4.80
CA PRO A 138 -3.66 -25.39 -4.30
C PRO A 138 -2.57 -24.44 -3.80
N LEU A 139 -2.04 -24.68 -2.60
CA LEU A 139 -0.91 -23.91 -2.05
C LEU A 139 0.34 -23.99 -2.94
N SER A 140 0.50 -25.09 -3.70
CA SER A 140 1.59 -25.28 -4.67
C SER A 140 1.65 -24.20 -5.75
N ASN A 141 0.55 -23.46 -5.97
CA ASN A 141 0.49 -22.38 -6.96
C ASN A 141 1.25 -21.12 -6.49
N VAL A 142 1.63 -21.05 -5.21
CA VAL A 142 2.39 -19.91 -4.67
C VAL A 142 3.86 -20.04 -5.07
N ILE A 143 4.27 -19.25 -6.05
CA ILE A 143 5.66 -19.26 -6.56
C ILE A 143 6.55 -18.31 -5.76
N SER A 144 5.97 -17.21 -5.29
CA SER A 144 6.71 -16.20 -4.55
C SER A 144 5.82 -15.48 -3.54
N VAL A 145 6.45 -15.02 -2.46
CA VAL A 145 5.80 -14.22 -1.42
C VAL A 145 6.60 -12.97 -1.07
N ALA A 146 5.92 -11.83 -1.00
CA ALA A 146 6.51 -10.57 -0.54
C ALA A 146 5.95 -10.17 0.82
N THR A 147 6.83 -9.86 1.79
CA THR A 147 6.44 -9.51 3.18
C THR A 147 7.18 -8.25 3.67
N ASP A 148 6.75 -7.66 4.78
CA ASP A 148 7.38 -6.48 5.38
C ASP A 148 8.67 -6.78 6.16
N GLY A 149 9.10 -8.04 6.24
CA GLY A 149 10.32 -8.40 6.95
C GLY A 149 10.21 -8.44 8.48
N ALA A 150 9.01 -8.30 9.06
CA ALA A 150 8.83 -8.42 10.49
C ALA A 150 9.27 -9.82 11.00
N PRO A 151 9.75 -9.96 12.25
CA PRO A 151 10.17 -11.27 12.78
C PRO A 151 9.10 -12.36 12.67
N ALA A 152 7.82 -12.00 12.80
CA ALA A 152 6.71 -12.91 12.57
C ALA A 152 6.59 -13.41 11.11
N MET A 153 7.11 -12.65 10.13
CA MET A 153 7.09 -13.00 8.72
C MET A 153 8.31 -13.82 8.30
N VAL A 154 9.51 -13.33 8.64
CA VAL A 154 10.79 -13.89 8.15
C VAL A 154 11.51 -14.80 9.14
N GLY A 155 10.95 -14.99 10.34
CA GLY A 155 11.56 -15.81 11.39
C GLY A 155 11.96 -17.20 10.89
N ARG A 156 13.21 -17.60 11.18
CA ARG A 156 13.82 -18.84 10.66
C ARG A 156 13.00 -20.10 10.93
N TYR A 157 12.42 -20.21 12.13
CA TYR A 157 11.67 -21.39 12.57
C TYR A 157 10.17 -21.10 12.68
N ARG A 158 9.80 -19.97 13.28
CA ARG A 158 8.42 -19.59 13.61
C ARG A 158 7.87 -18.44 12.75
N GLY A 159 8.54 -18.10 11.65
CA GLY A 159 8.07 -17.10 10.71
C GLY A 159 7.05 -17.66 9.74
N PHE A 160 6.12 -16.84 9.27
CA PHE A 160 5.16 -17.20 8.22
C PHE A 160 5.84 -17.84 6.99
N ILE A 161 6.97 -17.27 6.53
CA ILE A 161 7.73 -17.80 5.39
C ILE A 161 8.29 -19.20 5.69
N SER A 162 8.70 -19.48 6.93
CA SER A 162 9.17 -20.81 7.35
C SER A 162 8.06 -21.86 7.19
N TYR A 163 6.86 -21.57 7.71
CA TYR A 163 5.70 -22.45 7.58
C TYR A 163 5.25 -22.62 6.12
N LEU A 164 5.29 -21.55 5.33
CA LEU A 164 4.97 -21.62 3.90
C LEU A 164 5.97 -22.52 3.16
N LYS A 165 7.28 -22.39 3.44
CA LYS A 165 8.34 -23.21 2.82
C LYS A 165 8.27 -24.68 3.18
N GLN A 166 7.71 -25.03 4.34
CA GLN A 166 7.47 -26.43 4.72
C GLN A 166 6.43 -27.10 3.83
N ASN A 167 5.47 -26.32 3.30
CA ASN A 167 4.40 -26.82 2.41
C ASN A 167 4.77 -26.60 0.92
N VAL A 168 5.55 -25.56 0.62
CA VAL A 168 5.96 -25.16 -0.73
C VAL A 168 7.46 -24.83 -0.72
N SER A 169 8.30 -25.86 -0.89
CA SER A 169 9.76 -25.73 -0.72
C SER A 169 10.42 -24.76 -1.71
N GLY A 170 9.82 -24.57 -2.89
CA GLY A 170 10.34 -23.71 -3.95
C GLY A 170 9.95 -22.23 -3.87
N VAL A 171 9.20 -21.79 -2.84
CA VAL A 171 8.69 -20.41 -2.79
C VAL A 171 9.81 -19.37 -2.65
N LEU A 172 9.83 -18.41 -3.55
CA LEU A 172 10.74 -17.26 -3.50
C LEU A 172 10.21 -16.22 -2.49
N ALA A 173 10.93 -16.02 -1.39
CA ALA A 173 10.58 -15.01 -0.40
C ALA A 173 11.30 -13.69 -0.67
N ILE A 174 10.54 -12.60 -0.73
CA ILE A 174 11.03 -11.25 -1.02
C ILE A 174 10.70 -10.35 0.16
N HIS A 175 11.72 -9.72 0.74
CA HIS A 175 11.50 -8.64 1.69
C HIS A 175 11.14 -7.37 0.92
N CYS A 176 10.02 -6.74 1.28
CA CYS A 176 9.54 -5.54 0.62
C CYS A 176 10.59 -4.45 0.49
N VAL A 177 10.73 -4.00 -0.75
CA VAL A 177 11.61 -2.90 -1.13
C VAL A 177 11.23 -1.58 -0.49
N ILE A 178 9.96 -1.20 -0.46
CA ILE A 178 9.51 0.06 0.13
C ILE A 178 9.74 0.06 1.64
N HIS A 179 9.45 -1.05 2.32
CA HIS A 179 9.73 -1.18 3.76
C HIS A 179 11.24 -1.09 4.03
N ARG A 180 12.07 -1.85 3.30
CA ARG A 180 13.53 -1.75 3.39
C ARG A 180 14.05 -0.34 3.15
N LYS A 181 13.49 0.37 2.16
CA LYS A 181 13.87 1.75 1.88
C LYS A 181 13.46 2.70 3.00
N HIS A 182 12.29 2.48 3.59
CA HIS A 182 11.84 3.23 4.75
C HIS A 182 12.79 3.00 5.94
N LEU A 183 13.29 1.78 6.16
CA LEU A 183 14.31 1.49 7.17
C LEU A 183 15.62 2.27 6.91
N VAL A 184 16.07 2.36 5.66
CA VAL A 184 17.23 3.22 5.31
C VAL A 184 16.93 4.67 5.69
N ALA A 185 15.75 5.18 5.33
CA ALA A 185 15.37 6.56 5.62
C ALA A 185 15.10 6.86 7.10
N LYS A 186 15.10 5.83 7.98
CA LYS A 186 15.07 6.02 9.45
C LYS A 186 16.45 6.35 10.02
N ASN A 187 17.54 6.06 9.29
CA ASN A 187 18.89 6.34 9.74
C ASN A 187 19.19 7.84 9.64
N LEU A 188 18.91 8.57 10.72
CA LEU A 188 19.18 10.00 10.87
C LEU A 188 20.28 10.20 11.93
N SER A 189 21.13 11.20 11.74
CA SER A 189 22.03 11.66 12.81
C SER A 189 21.23 12.26 13.96
N VAL A 190 21.83 12.34 15.15
CA VAL A 190 21.17 12.91 16.35
C VAL A 190 20.63 14.31 16.07
N ARG A 191 21.44 15.19 15.47
CA ARG A 191 21.07 16.56 15.08
C ARG A 191 19.87 16.62 14.12
N LEU A 192 19.85 15.76 13.10
CA LEU A 192 18.76 15.70 12.14
C LEU A 192 17.48 15.11 12.74
N HIS A 193 17.64 14.15 13.65
CA HIS A 193 16.53 13.55 14.38
C HIS A 193 15.86 14.57 15.32
N GLU A 194 16.65 15.36 16.05
CA GLU A 194 16.15 16.49 16.86
C GLU A 194 15.41 17.52 16.01
N SER A 195 15.96 17.88 14.85
CA SER A 195 15.34 18.83 13.93
C SER A 195 13.99 18.33 13.41
N LEU A 196 13.90 17.04 13.06
CA LEU A 196 12.63 16.41 12.69
C LEU A 196 11.64 16.41 13.87
N HIS A 197 12.10 16.18 15.09
CA HIS A 197 11.25 16.22 16.28
C HIS A 197 10.69 17.61 16.55
N LEU A 198 11.47 18.68 16.36
CA LEU A 198 10.97 20.06 16.46
C LEU A 198 9.84 20.33 15.47
N VAL A 199 9.97 19.86 14.22
CA VAL A 199 8.90 19.95 13.22
C VAL A 199 7.64 19.21 13.68
N ILE A 200 7.79 17.98 14.16
CA ILE A 200 6.67 17.16 14.63
C ILE A 200 5.98 17.83 15.82
N ASP A 201 6.74 18.37 16.76
CA ASP A 201 6.22 19.05 17.94
C ASP A 201 5.43 20.32 17.54
N ALA A 202 5.99 21.14 16.65
CA ALA A 202 5.30 22.32 16.12
C ALA A 202 3.99 21.97 15.41
N VAL A 203 4.00 20.95 14.55
CA VAL A 203 2.79 20.47 13.88
C VAL A 203 1.76 19.98 14.91
N ASN A 204 2.18 19.17 15.89
CA ASN A 204 1.29 18.65 16.93
C ASN A 204 0.71 19.78 17.79
N ARG A 205 1.48 20.82 18.09
CA ARG A 205 1.04 21.98 18.87
C ARG A 205 0.00 22.81 18.14
N ILE A 206 0.20 23.06 16.85
CA ILE A 206 -0.77 23.75 16.00
C ILE A 206 -2.04 22.89 15.85
N ARG A 207 -1.87 21.57 15.75
CA ARG A 207 -2.96 20.62 15.54
C ARG A 207 -3.62 20.11 16.83
N SER A 208 -3.15 20.53 18.00
CA SER A 208 -3.54 19.94 19.29
C SER A 208 -5.02 20.12 19.62
N ASN A 209 -5.65 21.18 19.10
CA ASN A 209 -7.07 21.43 19.27
C ASN A 209 -7.66 22.14 18.05
N ALA A 210 -8.99 22.15 17.97
CA ALA A 210 -9.74 22.74 16.86
C ALA A 210 -9.52 24.25 16.74
N LEU A 211 -9.41 24.96 17.87
CA LEU A 211 -9.21 26.41 17.88
C LEU A 211 -7.88 26.81 17.25
N ASN A 212 -6.77 26.19 17.67
CA ASN A 212 -5.44 26.46 17.09
C ASN A 212 -5.40 26.13 15.60
N THR A 213 -6.07 25.06 15.19
CA THR A 213 -6.18 24.69 13.78
C THR A 213 -6.87 25.78 12.98
N TRP A 214 -8.00 26.27 13.50
CA TRP A 214 -8.80 27.28 12.83
C TRP A 214 -8.05 28.62 12.75
N LEU A 215 -7.43 29.06 13.86
CA LEU A 215 -6.61 30.27 13.90
C LEU A 215 -5.42 30.18 12.93
N PHE A 216 -4.77 29.02 12.84
CA PHE A 216 -3.68 28.83 11.88
C PHE A 216 -4.17 28.86 10.44
N ALA A 217 -5.33 28.26 10.15
CA ALA A 217 -5.92 28.31 8.80
C ALA A 217 -6.31 29.74 8.40
N GLN A 218 -6.83 30.54 9.34
CA GLN A 218 -7.10 31.96 9.13
C GLN A 218 -5.81 32.73 8.85
N LEU A 219 -4.75 32.50 9.63
CA LEU A 219 -3.45 33.15 9.39
C LEU A 219 -2.87 32.77 8.02
N CYS A 220 -3.03 31.52 7.58
CA CYS A 220 -2.66 31.10 6.24
C CYS A 220 -3.44 31.87 5.15
N GLU A 221 -4.73 32.12 5.34
CA GLU A 221 -5.55 32.90 4.40
C GLU A 221 -5.13 34.37 4.38
N GLU A 222 -4.82 34.95 5.54
CA GLU A 222 -4.31 36.33 5.67
C GLU A 222 -2.95 36.51 4.99
N ASN A 223 -2.08 35.48 5.02
CA ASN A 223 -0.76 35.48 4.40
C ASN A 223 -0.74 34.99 2.94
N ASP A 224 -1.91 34.76 2.31
CA ASP A 224 -2.08 34.24 0.95
C ASP A 224 -1.30 32.92 0.70
N GLU A 225 -1.32 32.04 1.70
CA GLU A 225 -0.61 30.77 1.66
C GLU A 225 -1.34 29.72 0.81
N HIS A 226 -0.58 28.94 0.04
CA HIS A 226 -1.16 27.88 -0.79
C HIS A 226 -1.83 26.78 0.07
N PHE A 227 -1.33 26.54 1.28
CA PHE A 227 -1.81 25.49 2.17
C PHE A 227 -2.44 26.10 3.42
N HIS A 228 -3.65 25.64 3.76
CA HIS A 228 -4.38 26.13 4.94
C HIS A 228 -4.31 25.16 6.13
N GLN A 229 -3.61 24.04 5.97
CA GLN A 229 -3.57 22.99 6.98
C GLN A 229 -2.28 22.17 6.92
N LEU A 230 -1.62 22.03 8.08
CA LEU A 230 -0.48 21.13 8.27
C LEU A 230 -0.87 19.66 8.31
N LEU A 231 0.03 18.81 7.84
CA LEU A 231 -0.12 17.36 7.85
C LEU A 231 0.57 16.76 9.07
N LEU A 232 -0.13 15.91 9.82
CA LEU A 232 0.46 15.14 10.90
C LEU A 232 1.48 14.14 10.36
N HIS A 233 2.60 14.03 11.08
CA HIS A 233 3.59 12.98 10.85
C HIS A 233 3.11 11.66 11.48
N THR A 234 3.20 10.57 10.74
CA THR A 234 3.09 9.21 11.29
C THR A 234 4.27 8.36 10.84
N GLU A 235 4.88 7.64 11.78
CA GLU A 235 6.00 6.75 11.46
C GLU A 235 5.59 5.59 10.54
N VAL A 236 4.32 5.18 10.63
CA VAL A 236 3.78 4.01 9.95
C VAL A 236 3.57 4.28 8.44
N ARG A 237 3.34 5.54 8.05
CA ARG A 237 3.13 5.93 6.64
C ARG A 237 4.43 6.48 6.04
N TRP A 238 5.12 5.71 5.21
CA TRP A 238 6.41 6.11 4.63
C TRP A 238 6.39 7.38 3.77
N LEU A 239 5.23 7.82 3.27
CA LEU A 239 5.07 9.09 2.56
C LEU A 239 4.85 10.29 3.49
N SER A 240 4.31 10.04 4.70
CA SER A 240 3.88 11.09 5.63
C SER A 240 5.02 12.02 6.00
N LYS A 241 6.21 11.47 6.29
CA LYS A 241 7.37 12.27 6.68
C LYS A 241 7.76 13.31 5.63
N GLY A 242 7.88 12.91 4.36
CA GLY A 242 8.21 13.85 3.29
C GLY A 242 7.09 14.86 3.03
N LEU A 243 5.83 14.43 3.00
CA LEU A 243 4.70 15.36 2.77
C LEU A 243 4.53 16.38 3.90
N CYS A 244 4.73 15.93 5.15
CA CYS A 244 4.73 16.78 6.33
C CYS A 244 5.85 17.84 6.23
N LEU A 245 7.08 17.43 5.95
CA LEU A 245 8.22 18.34 5.78
C LEU A 245 8.02 19.33 4.63
N THR A 246 7.60 18.86 3.44
CA THR A 246 7.35 19.74 2.28
C THR A 246 6.33 20.82 2.61
N ARG A 247 5.21 20.45 3.25
CA ARG A 247 4.18 21.43 3.62
C ARG A 247 4.63 22.35 4.76
N PHE A 248 5.33 21.80 5.75
CA PHE A 248 5.86 22.56 6.87
C PHE A 248 6.85 23.63 6.40
N PHE A 249 7.78 23.27 5.51
CA PHE A 249 8.76 24.21 4.99
C PHE A 249 8.14 25.26 4.07
N ALA A 250 7.10 24.91 3.30
CA ALA A 250 6.34 25.88 2.51
C ALA A 250 5.67 26.94 3.39
N LEU A 251 5.14 26.54 4.56
CA LEU A 251 4.47 27.43 5.52
C LEU A 251 5.42 27.95 6.61
N PHE A 252 6.74 27.87 6.42
CA PHE A 252 7.70 28.05 7.51
C PHE A 252 7.58 29.42 8.20
N GLU A 253 7.48 30.50 7.42
CA GLU A 253 7.37 31.86 7.98
C GLU A 253 6.03 32.06 8.73
N THR A 254 4.91 31.62 8.16
CA THR A 254 3.59 31.65 8.80
C THR A 254 3.54 30.82 10.09
N ILE A 255 4.26 29.70 10.15
CA ILE A 255 4.39 28.90 11.37
C ILE A 255 5.15 29.67 12.45
N LEU A 256 6.22 30.37 12.10
CA LEU A 256 7.00 31.16 13.05
C LEU A 256 6.22 32.37 13.58
N GLU A 257 5.38 32.98 12.74
CA GLU A 257 4.45 34.02 13.15
C GLU A 257 3.42 33.48 14.15
N PHE A 258 2.77 32.36 13.83
CA PHE A 258 1.81 31.72 14.73
C PHE A 258 2.43 31.35 16.08
N LEU A 259 3.66 30.83 16.08
CA LEU A 259 4.37 30.44 17.29
C LEU A 259 4.87 31.63 18.12
N ASP A 260 4.98 32.84 17.56
CA ASP A 260 5.47 34.02 18.29
C ASP A 260 4.62 34.33 19.54
N THR A 261 3.31 34.11 19.42
CA THR A 261 2.34 34.35 20.50
C THR A 261 2.12 33.13 21.40
N LYS A 262 2.52 31.93 20.95
CA LYS A 262 2.17 30.65 21.60
C LYS A 262 3.35 29.96 22.26
N ASP A 263 4.52 29.97 21.62
CA ASP A 263 5.72 29.27 22.06
C ASP A 263 6.99 29.85 21.41
N LYS A 264 7.57 30.85 22.08
CA LYS A 264 8.78 31.52 21.61
C LYS A 264 10.01 30.62 21.60
N ILE A 265 10.09 29.67 22.54
CA ILE A 265 11.22 28.74 22.65
C ILE A 265 11.23 27.82 21.43
N LEU A 266 10.07 27.25 21.09
CA LEU A 266 9.93 26.41 19.90
C LEU A 266 10.23 27.19 18.61
N LYS A 267 9.75 28.43 18.50
CA LYS A 267 10.06 29.33 17.38
C LYS A 267 11.58 29.54 17.22
N GLU A 268 12.28 29.89 18.29
CA GLU A 268 13.72 30.12 18.26
C GLU A 268 14.49 28.85 17.86
N ASN A 269 14.07 27.69 18.37
CA ASN A 269 14.70 26.42 18.02
C ASN A 269 14.48 26.03 16.55
N LEU A 270 13.28 26.27 16.00
CA LEU A 270 13.00 26.07 14.58
C LEU A 270 13.85 26.98 13.69
N MET A 271 14.01 28.25 14.07
CA MET A 271 14.87 29.19 13.34
C MET A 271 16.33 28.73 13.31
N LYS A 272 16.86 28.27 14.46
CA LYS A 272 18.22 27.71 14.55
C LYS A 272 18.43 26.47 13.69
N ARG A 273 17.36 25.72 13.39
CA ARG A 273 17.40 24.46 12.62
C ARG A 273 16.80 24.60 11.22
N LYS A 274 16.61 25.81 10.71
CA LYS A 274 16.02 26.07 9.38
C LYS A 274 16.76 25.34 8.25
N THR A 275 18.10 25.35 8.28
CA THR A 275 18.96 24.66 7.29
C THR A 275 18.75 23.13 7.34
N ASP A 276 18.72 22.55 8.53
CA ASP A 276 18.47 21.11 8.73
C ASP A 276 17.08 20.71 8.19
N ILE A 277 16.06 21.53 8.45
CA ILE A 277 14.69 21.28 7.97
C ILE A 277 14.62 21.38 6.44
N ALA A 278 15.31 22.36 5.84
CA ALA A 278 15.40 22.50 4.38
C ALA A 278 16.04 21.27 3.73
N TYR A 279 17.17 20.81 4.27
CA TYR A 279 17.86 19.59 3.84
C TYR A 279 16.97 18.34 3.95
N LEU A 280 16.31 18.14 5.10
CA LEU A 280 15.40 17.02 5.32
C LEU A 280 14.23 17.07 4.34
N THR A 281 13.67 18.25 4.09
CA THR A 281 12.56 18.45 3.15
C THR A 281 12.93 17.99 1.74
N ASP A 282 14.07 18.44 1.23
CA ASP A 282 14.55 18.06 -0.10
C ASP A 282 14.85 16.56 -0.21
N LEU A 283 15.51 15.99 0.80
CA LEU A 283 15.86 14.58 0.82
C LEU A 283 14.61 13.68 0.89
N PHE A 284 13.69 13.96 1.81
CA PHE A 284 12.47 13.17 1.98
C PHE A 284 11.49 13.35 0.81
N THR A 285 11.52 14.49 0.11
CA THR A 285 10.80 14.65 -1.16
C THR A 285 11.32 13.65 -2.20
N LYS A 286 12.65 13.49 -2.35
CA LYS A 286 13.23 12.50 -3.26
C LYS A 286 12.93 11.07 -2.85
N PHE A 287 12.93 10.77 -1.54
CA PHE A 287 12.46 9.48 -1.04
C PHE A 287 10.99 9.24 -1.41
N ASN A 288 10.11 10.23 -1.28
CA ASN A 288 8.71 10.09 -1.68
C ASN A 288 8.55 9.85 -3.19
N MET A 289 9.27 10.58 -4.03
CA MET A 289 9.26 10.36 -5.49
C MET A 289 9.59 8.90 -5.85
N VAL A 290 10.65 8.34 -5.25
CA VAL A 290 11.03 6.95 -5.50
C VAL A 290 10.02 5.97 -4.92
N ASN A 291 9.40 6.27 -3.78
CA ASN A 291 8.32 5.44 -3.25
C ASN A 291 7.17 5.35 -4.25
N LEU A 292 6.73 6.47 -4.82
CA LEU A 292 5.67 6.50 -5.82
C LEU A 292 6.03 5.72 -7.09
N GLN A 293 7.28 5.79 -7.55
CA GLN A 293 7.74 5.02 -8.71
C GLN A 293 7.75 3.50 -8.45
N LEU A 294 8.09 3.08 -7.23
CA LEU A 294 8.09 1.67 -6.82
C LEU A 294 6.68 1.12 -6.64
N GLN A 295 5.71 2.01 -6.40
CA GLN A 295 4.32 1.67 -6.13
C GLN A 295 3.49 1.38 -7.37
N GLY A 296 3.86 1.80 -8.59
CA GLY A 296 2.97 1.75 -9.77
C GLY A 296 2.54 0.35 -10.28
N ASP A 297 1.43 0.31 -11.05
CA ASP A 297 0.72 -0.91 -11.52
C ASP A 297 1.60 -1.87 -12.34
N SER A 298 2.66 -1.36 -12.97
CA SER A 298 3.63 -2.11 -13.78
C SER A 298 4.93 -2.41 -13.04
N SER A 299 4.97 -2.31 -11.71
CA SER A 299 6.18 -2.51 -10.92
C SER A 299 6.53 -4.00 -10.82
N ASN A 300 7.64 -4.37 -11.48
CA ASN A 300 8.26 -5.69 -11.40
C ASN A 300 9.69 -5.58 -10.81
N LEU A 301 10.33 -6.72 -10.55
CA LEU A 301 11.64 -6.75 -9.89
C LEU A 301 12.76 -6.09 -10.72
N ILE A 302 12.67 -6.16 -12.05
CA ILE A 302 13.63 -5.54 -12.99
C ILE A 302 13.52 -4.01 -12.91
N LYS A 303 12.30 -3.49 -13.03
CA LYS A 303 12.01 -2.05 -12.89
C LYS A 303 12.42 -1.56 -11.51
N THR A 304 12.13 -2.34 -10.47
CA THR A 304 12.54 -2.06 -9.10
C THR A 304 14.04 -1.95 -8.95
N LYS A 305 14.82 -2.91 -9.48
CA LYS A 305 16.28 -2.85 -9.49
C LYS A 305 16.77 -1.58 -10.20
N SER A 306 16.22 -1.26 -11.37
CA SER A 306 16.60 -0.06 -12.14
C SER A 306 16.36 1.22 -11.34
N ILE A 307 15.17 1.38 -10.77
CA ILE A 307 14.79 2.54 -9.94
C ILE A 307 15.72 2.66 -8.73
N LEU A 308 15.96 1.57 -8.00
CA LEU A 308 16.82 1.58 -6.82
C LEU A 308 18.27 1.89 -7.17
N SER A 309 18.80 1.30 -8.25
CA SER A 309 20.18 1.54 -8.70
C SER A 309 20.37 3.00 -9.11
N ALA A 310 19.41 3.57 -9.85
CA ALA A 310 19.41 4.98 -10.23
C ALA A 310 19.31 5.90 -9.02
N PHE A 311 18.42 5.60 -8.07
CA PHE A 311 18.30 6.39 -6.84
C PHE A 311 19.58 6.33 -6.01
N PHE A 312 20.16 5.14 -5.87
CA PHE A 312 21.39 4.94 -5.13
C PHE A 312 22.56 5.72 -5.73
N ALA A 313 22.70 5.72 -7.07
CA ALA A 313 23.67 6.56 -7.77
C ALA A 313 23.42 8.06 -7.52
N ARG A 314 22.15 8.49 -7.49
CA ARG A 314 21.78 9.88 -7.15
C ARG A 314 22.17 10.25 -5.72
N VAL A 315 22.01 9.35 -4.74
CA VAL A 315 22.45 9.61 -3.35
C VAL A 315 23.96 9.78 -3.28
N LYS A 316 24.73 8.93 -3.98
CA LYS A 316 26.18 9.08 -4.11
C LYS A 316 26.59 10.42 -4.73
N LEU A 317 25.89 10.85 -5.78
CA LEU A 317 26.11 12.13 -6.42
C LEU A 317 25.77 13.32 -5.50
N MET A 318 24.61 13.27 -4.82
CA MET A 318 24.21 14.29 -3.85
C MET A 318 25.25 14.48 -2.75
N LYS A 319 25.84 13.38 -2.28
CA LYS A 319 26.93 13.42 -1.30
C LYS A 319 28.15 14.16 -1.83
N GLN A 320 28.59 13.83 -3.04
CA GLN A 320 29.76 14.47 -3.67
C GLN A 320 29.53 15.97 -3.87
N ASN A 321 28.34 16.34 -4.34
CA ASN A 321 27.99 17.73 -4.64
C ASN A 321 27.88 18.57 -3.36
N ILE A 322 27.17 18.08 -2.32
CA ILE A 322 27.12 18.78 -1.03
C ILE A 322 28.54 18.96 -0.46
N GLY A 323 29.39 17.94 -0.55
CA GLY A 323 30.78 18.04 -0.08
C GLY A 323 31.62 19.09 -0.82
N ARG A 324 31.19 19.53 -2.01
CA ARG A 324 31.80 20.63 -2.79
C ARG A 324 31.12 21.98 -2.56
N GLY A 325 30.08 22.04 -1.71
CA GLY A 325 29.24 23.22 -1.54
C GLY A 325 28.24 23.43 -2.70
N GLU A 326 28.01 22.42 -3.54
CA GLU A 326 27.05 22.49 -4.65
C GLU A 326 25.68 21.97 -4.21
N PHE A 327 24.70 22.88 -4.12
CA PHE A 327 23.34 22.57 -3.62
C PHE A 327 22.27 22.49 -4.72
N SER A 328 22.65 22.37 -6.00
CA SER A 328 21.72 22.36 -7.14
C SER A 328 20.62 21.29 -7.05
N GLN A 329 20.90 20.18 -6.36
CA GLN A 329 19.95 19.08 -6.16
C GLN A 329 19.00 19.32 -4.96
N PHE A 330 19.22 20.37 -4.18
CA PHE A 330 18.52 20.69 -2.94
C PHE A 330 17.93 22.10 -3.02
N PRO A 331 16.78 22.29 -3.69
CA PRO A 331 16.21 23.61 -3.96
C PRO A 331 15.93 24.40 -2.68
N ASN A 332 15.40 23.77 -1.63
CA ASN A 332 15.12 24.45 -0.37
C ASN A 332 16.41 24.78 0.38
N LEU A 333 17.37 23.85 0.42
CA LEU A 333 18.66 24.09 1.09
C LEU A 333 19.46 25.21 0.39
N SER A 334 19.40 25.29 -0.94
CA SER A 334 20.12 26.30 -1.73
C SER A 334 19.69 27.74 -1.42
N GLN A 335 18.50 27.92 -0.83
CA GLN A 335 17.97 29.21 -0.41
C GLN A 335 18.42 29.61 1.01
N THR A 336 19.11 28.72 1.73
CA THR A 336 19.55 28.93 3.12
C THR A 336 21.06 29.10 3.21
N SER A 337 21.54 29.83 4.23
CA SER A 337 22.96 30.03 4.50
C SER A 337 23.59 28.81 5.19
N CYS A 338 24.02 27.84 4.38
CA CYS A 338 24.68 26.62 4.86
C CYS A 338 26.10 26.91 5.37
N GLN A 339 26.41 26.49 6.60
CA GLN A 339 27.74 26.60 7.20
C GLN A 339 28.60 25.34 6.93
N GLU A 340 29.91 25.40 7.15
CA GLU A 340 30.81 24.24 6.96
C GLU A 340 30.42 23.04 7.85
N ASP A 341 30.00 23.29 9.09
CA ASP A 341 29.52 22.24 10.01
C ASP A 341 28.25 21.54 9.50
N ASP A 342 27.36 22.29 8.84
CA ASP A 342 26.15 21.76 8.22
C ASP A 342 26.51 20.81 7.07
N VAL A 343 27.41 21.25 6.19
CA VAL A 343 27.92 20.44 5.07
C VAL A 343 28.52 19.14 5.57
N SER A 344 29.38 19.20 6.59
CA SER A 344 29.97 18.01 7.22
C SER A 344 28.90 17.05 7.73
N THR A 345 27.91 17.56 8.47
CA THR A 345 26.79 16.78 8.99
C THR A 345 26.00 16.08 7.87
N TYR A 346 25.66 16.80 6.80
CA TYR A 346 24.88 16.25 5.69
C TYR A 346 25.67 15.21 4.88
N VAL A 347 26.97 15.42 4.67
CA VAL A 347 27.85 14.44 4.01
C VAL A 347 27.95 13.15 4.83
N GLN A 348 28.13 13.27 6.15
CA GLN A 348 28.16 12.12 7.05
C GLN A 348 26.83 11.34 7.02
N HIS A 349 25.71 12.05 7.06
CA HIS A 349 24.39 11.43 6.95
C HIS A 349 24.19 10.71 5.60
N LEU A 350 24.54 11.34 4.46
CA LEU A 350 24.44 10.70 3.15
C LEU A 350 25.39 9.49 3.01
N ASN A 351 26.54 9.50 3.67
CA ASN A 351 27.42 8.34 3.77
C ASN A 351 26.78 7.18 4.53
N ALA A 352 26.14 7.47 5.68
CA ALA A 352 25.41 6.46 6.45
C ALA A 352 24.27 5.85 5.64
N LEU A 353 23.49 6.70 4.94
CA LEU A 353 22.44 6.24 4.02
C LEU A 353 23.00 5.38 2.89
N CYS A 354 24.15 5.73 2.30
CA CYS A 354 24.77 4.91 1.26
C CYS A 354 25.13 3.52 1.78
N SER A 355 25.74 3.45 2.97
CA SER A 355 26.17 2.18 3.59
C SER A 355 24.96 1.29 3.90
N ASP A 356 23.89 1.89 4.44
CA ASP A 356 22.62 1.20 4.68
C ASP A 356 21.96 0.73 3.39
N PHE A 357 22.02 1.52 2.32
CA PHE A 357 21.53 1.11 1.00
C PHE A 357 22.30 -0.10 0.47
N GLU A 358 23.64 -0.09 0.54
CA GLU A 358 24.47 -1.20 0.04
C GLU A 358 24.18 -2.49 0.81
N SER A 359 24.19 -2.44 2.13
CA SER A 359 23.93 -3.61 2.97
C SER A 359 22.49 -4.10 2.81
N ARG A 360 21.50 -3.20 2.89
CA ARG A 360 20.09 -3.62 2.84
C ARG A 360 19.65 -3.98 1.45
N PHE A 361 20.32 -3.56 0.37
CA PHE A 361 19.94 -3.84 -1.02
C PHE A 361 20.92 -4.68 -1.83
N GLU A 362 21.89 -5.32 -1.16
CA GLU A 362 22.87 -6.20 -1.78
C GLU A 362 22.24 -7.23 -2.73
N ASP A 363 21.20 -7.95 -2.28
CA ASP A 363 20.46 -8.96 -3.05
C ASP A 363 19.88 -8.41 -4.37
N ILE A 364 19.27 -7.24 -4.35
CA ILE A 364 18.66 -6.62 -5.54
C ILE A 364 19.73 -5.98 -6.43
N LEU A 365 20.73 -5.34 -5.83
CA LEU A 365 21.82 -4.67 -6.56
C LEU A 365 22.71 -5.69 -7.28
N THR A 366 22.95 -6.86 -6.68
CA THR A 366 23.77 -7.95 -7.28
C THR A 366 22.98 -8.84 -8.23
N MET A 367 21.64 -8.79 -8.22
CA MET A 367 20.78 -9.63 -9.07
C MET A 367 21.15 -9.55 -10.56
N VAL A 368 21.63 -10.65 -11.14
CA VAL A 368 21.99 -10.70 -12.56
C VAL A 368 20.71 -10.77 -13.39
N ILE A 369 20.46 -9.77 -14.23
CA ILE A 369 19.36 -9.79 -15.20
C ILE A 369 19.96 -10.22 -16.54
N PRO A 370 19.52 -11.37 -17.10
CA PRO A 370 19.96 -11.79 -18.43
C PRO A 370 19.76 -10.68 -19.47
N PRO A 371 20.78 -10.35 -20.30
CA PRO A 371 20.70 -9.23 -21.23
C PRO A 371 19.54 -9.31 -22.23
N TRP A 372 19.12 -10.51 -22.61
CA TRP A 372 18.00 -10.74 -23.53
C TRP A 372 16.64 -10.33 -22.94
N ILE A 373 16.50 -10.29 -21.61
CA ILE A 373 15.28 -9.80 -20.95
C ILE A 373 15.17 -8.27 -21.09
N ILE A 374 16.31 -7.56 -21.08
CA ILE A 374 16.36 -6.10 -21.21
C ILE A 374 16.31 -5.70 -22.69
N ASN A 375 17.03 -6.43 -23.55
CA ASN A 375 17.03 -6.22 -24.98
C ASN A 375 17.05 -7.57 -25.73
N PRO A 376 15.88 -8.05 -26.18
CA PRO A 376 15.76 -9.34 -26.87
C PRO A 376 16.52 -9.37 -28.22
N TYR A 377 16.92 -8.21 -28.76
CA TYR A 377 17.62 -8.09 -30.03
C TYR A 377 19.15 -8.06 -29.92
N VAL A 378 19.71 -8.01 -28.70
CA VAL A 378 21.18 -8.06 -28.50
C VAL A 378 21.77 -9.42 -28.87
N GLN A 379 20.94 -10.44 -29.01
CA GLN A 379 21.38 -11.81 -29.31
C GLN A 379 21.35 -12.18 -30.79
N LYS A 380 21.99 -11.36 -31.64
CA LYS A 380 22.41 -11.78 -32.99
C LYS A 380 23.54 -12.83 -33.00
N ARG A 381 24.00 -13.33 -31.85
CA ARG A 381 25.06 -14.35 -31.73
C ARG A 381 24.69 -15.61 -30.91
N ILE A 382 23.41 -15.86 -30.64
CA ILE A 382 22.94 -17.13 -30.03
C ILE A 382 22.12 -18.00 -30.99
N SER A 383 22.21 -17.79 -32.30
CA SER A 383 21.85 -18.84 -33.26
C SER A 383 22.75 -20.08 -33.17
N ALA A 384 23.88 -20.02 -32.45
CA ALA A 384 24.78 -21.17 -32.25
C ALA A 384 24.59 -21.92 -30.90
N ILE A 385 24.08 -21.28 -29.84
CA ILE A 385 23.89 -21.94 -28.52
C ILE A 385 22.50 -22.61 -28.43
N LEU A 386 21.54 -22.20 -29.26
CA LEU A 386 20.24 -22.88 -29.41
C LEU A 386 20.34 -24.33 -29.95
N ALA A 387 21.52 -24.77 -30.41
CA ALA A 387 21.78 -26.16 -30.80
C ALA A 387 22.28 -27.07 -29.67
N ALA A 388 22.60 -26.53 -28.48
CA ALA A 388 23.11 -27.34 -27.35
C ALA A 388 21.98 -27.79 -26.42
N LYS A 389 21.44 -28.97 -26.76
CA LYS A 389 20.67 -29.93 -25.94
C LYS A 389 20.74 -29.72 -24.42
N GLN A 390 19.78 -28.97 -23.86
CA GLN A 390 19.25 -29.10 -22.49
C GLN A 390 18.05 -28.16 -22.25
N HIS A 391 17.82 -27.18 -23.14
CA HIS A 391 16.74 -26.20 -23.00
C HIS A 391 15.32 -26.71 -23.29
N THR A 392 15.17 -27.89 -23.89
CA THR A 392 13.83 -28.41 -24.24
C THR A 392 13.06 -28.93 -23.02
N ARG A 393 13.71 -29.36 -21.94
CA ARG A 393 13.00 -29.86 -20.73
C ARG A 393 12.50 -28.77 -19.80
N TYR A 394 13.14 -27.59 -19.81
CA TYR A 394 12.70 -26.44 -19.01
C TYR A 394 11.63 -25.64 -19.75
N LEU A 395 11.77 -25.50 -21.08
CA LEU A 395 10.76 -24.85 -21.92
C LEU A 395 9.56 -25.75 -22.22
N SER A 396 9.70 -27.09 -22.37
CA SER A 396 8.52 -27.96 -22.47
C SER A 396 7.72 -27.97 -21.17
N ARG A 397 8.37 -27.86 -20.00
CA ARG A 397 7.67 -27.64 -18.72
C ARG A 397 7.02 -26.25 -18.59
N ILE A 398 7.46 -25.25 -19.34
CA ILE A 398 6.84 -23.92 -19.36
C ILE A 398 5.73 -23.86 -20.43
N MET A 399 5.84 -24.64 -21.51
CA MET A 399 4.90 -24.66 -22.63
C MET A 399 3.82 -25.74 -22.51
N GLU A 400 4.03 -26.85 -21.81
CA GLU A 400 2.96 -27.82 -21.46
C GLU A 400 2.06 -27.31 -20.33
N TYR A 401 2.48 -26.27 -19.60
CA TYR A 401 1.68 -25.56 -18.61
C TYR A 401 0.97 -24.32 -19.19
N SER A 402 0.70 -24.31 -20.50
CA SER A 402 -0.06 -23.22 -21.16
C SER A 402 -1.55 -23.17 -20.80
N GLU A 403 -2.00 -23.96 -19.82
CA GLU A 403 -3.34 -23.87 -19.21
C GLU A 403 -3.34 -23.72 -17.68
N GLU A 404 -2.19 -23.64 -17.01
CA GLU A 404 -2.12 -23.61 -15.53
C GLU A 404 -1.27 -22.45 -14.99
N ILE A 405 -1.97 -21.34 -14.73
CA ILE A 405 -1.84 -20.35 -13.64
C ILE A 405 -0.46 -20.26 -12.92
N PHE A 406 0.27 -19.16 -13.16
CA PHE A 406 1.42 -18.74 -12.32
C PHE A 406 1.02 -17.56 -11.41
N ASN A 407 0.95 -17.79 -10.08
CA ASN A 407 0.53 -16.82 -9.06
C ASN A 407 1.70 -16.29 -8.20
N PHE A 408 1.79 -14.97 -8.10
CA PHE A 408 2.61 -14.17 -7.18
C PHE A 408 1.74 -13.70 -6.01
N LEU A 409 2.01 -14.09 -4.77
CA LEU A 409 1.22 -13.68 -3.61
C LEU A 409 1.97 -12.58 -2.83
N SER A 410 1.46 -11.34 -2.79
CA SER A 410 1.95 -10.29 -1.90
C SER A 410 1.15 -10.27 -0.60
N ILE A 411 1.74 -10.70 0.52
CA ILE A 411 1.05 -10.65 1.82
C ILE A 411 1.52 -9.41 2.57
N VAL A 412 0.60 -8.50 2.84
CA VAL A 412 0.86 -7.29 3.63
C VAL A 412 0.19 -7.46 4.98
N ILE A 413 1.01 -7.66 6.01
CA ILE A 413 0.53 -7.75 7.38
C ILE A 413 0.86 -6.44 8.06
N PRO A 414 -0.09 -5.52 8.21
CA PRO A 414 0.12 -4.37 9.06
C PRO A 414 0.23 -4.86 10.51
N SER A 415 1.46 -4.99 11.01
CA SER A 415 1.69 -5.17 12.44
C SER A 415 1.35 -3.86 13.16
N GLY A 416 0.22 -3.82 13.88
CA GLY A 416 -0.11 -2.79 14.88
C GLY A 416 -0.33 -1.37 14.34
N LYS A 417 -1.55 -0.84 14.52
CA LYS A 417 -1.96 0.54 14.19
C LYS A 417 -1.45 1.05 12.83
N GLY A 418 -2.15 0.66 11.77
CA GLY A 418 -1.99 1.29 10.47
C GLY A 418 -1.87 0.25 9.36
N VAL A 419 -3.02 -0.05 8.75
CA VAL A 419 -3.09 -0.79 7.50
C VAL A 419 -2.51 0.09 6.40
N GLN A 420 -1.38 -0.27 5.79
CA GLN A 420 -1.08 0.25 4.45
C GLN A 420 -0.12 -0.58 3.59
N ARG A 421 -0.58 -0.85 2.36
CA ARG A 421 0.08 -0.65 1.05
C ARG A 421 -1.06 -0.35 0.05
N CYS A 422 -0.91 0.35 -1.08
CA CYS A 422 0.23 0.98 -1.70
C CYS A 422 -0.07 2.10 -2.73
N TYR A 423 -1.23 2.74 -2.94
CA TYR A 423 -1.31 3.87 -3.93
C TYR A 423 -2.00 5.16 -3.46
N GLN A 424 -1.61 6.26 -4.09
CA GLN A 424 -2.26 7.57 -4.03
C GLN A 424 -3.45 7.68 -5.02
N SER A 425 -4.46 8.41 -4.57
CA SER A 425 -5.68 8.83 -5.29
C SER A 425 -5.40 9.55 -6.64
N PRO A 426 -6.23 9.33 -7.69
CA PRO A 426 -6.15 10.04 -8.98
C PRO A 426 -6.38 11.57 -8.97
N ASN A 427 -6.65 12.23 -7.84
CA ASN A 427 -7.08 13.63 -7.86
C ASN A 427 -5.97 14.70 -7.91
N GLU A 428 -4.69 14.32 -8.09
CA GLU A 428 -3.60 15.28 -8.30
C GLU A 428 -2.92 15.15 -9.68
N LYS A 429 -3.48 14.37 -10.61
CA LYS A 429 -2.98 14.32 -12.01
C LYS A 429 -3.51 15.43 -12.93
N ASN A 430 -4.51 16.21 -12.51
CA ASN A 430 -5.14 17.24 -13.36
C ASN A 430 -4.90 18.69 -12.89
N LYS A 431 -3.68 19.02 -12.41
CA LYS A 431 -3.26 20.43 -12.21
C LYS A 431 -1.82 20.75 -12.62
N GLN A 432 -1.15 19.88 -13.38
CA GLN A 432 0.20 20.16 -13.92
C GLN A 432 0.32 20.05 -15.45
N THR A 433 -0.80 19.96 -16.17
CA THR A 433 -0.83 20.10 -17.63
C THR A 433 -1.82 21.21 -17.98
N GLY A 434 -1.35 22.45 -17.92
CA GLY A 434 -2.16 23.64 -18.17
C GLY A 434 -1.30 24.89 -18.21
N SER A 435 -0.20 24.86 -18.96
CA SER A 435 0.51 26.05 -19.44
C SER A 435 1.57 25.56 -20.44
N LEU A 436 1.16 25.44 -21.71
CA LEU A 436 2.00 25.39 -22.92
C LEU A 436 1.10 24.99 -24.10
N ALA A 437 0.18 25.89 -24.48
CA ALA A 437 -0.45 25.93 -25.81
C ALA A 437 -1.40 27.15 -25.85
N GLU A 438 -0.83 28.34 -25.99
CA GLU A 438 -1.48 29.50 -26.63
C GLU A 438 -0.40 30.57 -26.85
N GLU A 439 0.45 30.33 -27.86
CA GLU A 439 0.97 31.38 -28.73
C GLU A 439 1.05 30.78 -30.14
N ILE A 440 0.15 31.30 -31.00
CA ILE A 440 -0.17 30.99 -32.40
C ILE A 440 -1.16 29.86 -32.64
#